data_AF-A0A4U7F112-F1
#
_entry.id   AF-A0A4U7F112-F1
#
_cell.length_a   1.000
_cell.length_b   1.000
_cell.length_c   1.000
_cell.angle_alpha   90.00
_cell.angle_beta   90.00
_cell.angle_gamma   90.00
#
_symmetry.space_group_name_H-M   'P 1'
#
loop_
_entity.id
_entity.type
_entity.pdbx_description
1 polymer ?
#
loop_
_entity_poly.entity_id
_entity_poly.type
_entity_poly.pdbx_seq_one_letter_code
_entity_poly.pdbx_strand_id
1 'polypeptide(L)'
;MGSTAAGVDTGGTGDNTTMAALTHVLALFTWVVGPLVVYVVTDDAFVKENARNAINWQIWFTVYSLIALVLVLVGIGLLALPVLGIVDTVFIVIAAVKASDGEAWSYPLTIDVL
;
A
#
# COMPACT_ATOMS: atom_id res chain seq x y z
N MET A 1 31.53 31.37 -17.53
CA MET A 1 30.19 31.80 -17.07
C MET A 1 29.20 30.91 -17.83
N GLY A 2 28.65 29.84 -17.30
CA GLY A 2 28.27 29.52 -15.93
C GLY A 2 26.77 29.22 -15.95
N SER A 3 26.42 27.97 -15.63
CA SER A 3 25.07 27.41 -15.50
C SER A 3 24.46 26.76 -16.74
N THR A 4 24.88 25.51 -16.94
CA THR A 4 24.10 24.40 -17.49
C THR A 4 22.70 24.38 -16.86
N ALA A 5 21.68 24.70 -17.66
CA ALA A 5 20.32 24.25 -17.39
C ALA A 5 20.33 22.73 -17.48
N ALA A 6 20.43 22.08 -16.31
CA ALA A 6 20.15 20.65 -16.19
C ALA A 6 18.74 20.45 -16.76
N GLY A 7 18.65 19.64 -17.82
CA GLY A 7 17.37 19.20 -18.35
C GLY A 7 16.58 18.61 -17.19
N VAL A 8 15.38 19.14 -16.98
CA VAL A 8 14.37 18.45 -16.17
C VAL A 8 14.14 17.13 -16.88
N ASP A 9 14.61 16.04 -16.26
CA ASP A 9 14.29 14.70 -16.69
C ASP A 9 12.78 14.52 -16.49
N THR A 10 12.02 14.69 -17.58
CA THR A 10 10.59 14.39 -17.63
C THR A 10 10.33 12.93 -17.97
N GLY A 11 11.27 12.02 -17.70
CA GLY A 11 11.09 10.59 -17.82
C GLY A 11 10.23 10.04 -16.68
N GLY A 12 8.96 9.70 -16.96
CA GLY A 12 8.30 8.62 -16.22
C GLY A 12 7.22 8.98 -15.19
N THR A 13 6.59 10.15 -15.24
CA THR A 13 5.46 10.44 -14.33
C THR A 13 4.33 9.40 -14.46
N GLY A 14 4.10 8.83 -15.65
CA GLY A 14 3.13 7.75 -15.85
C GLY A 14 3.60 6.37 -15.38
N ASP A 15 4.88 6.06 -15.47
CA ASP A 15 5.43 4.76 -15.08
C ASP A 15 5.47 4.63 -13.56
N ASN A 16 5.86 5.70 -12.86
CA ASN A 16 5.96 5.68 -11.39
C ASN A 16 4.58 5.63 -10.72
N THR A 17 3.57 6.35 -11.24
CA THR A 17 2.20 6.26 -10.71
C THR A 17 1.54 4.91 -11.00
N THR A 18 1.80 4.33 -12.18
CA THR A 18 1.35 2.98 -12.52
C THR A 18 1.97 1.94 -11.59
N MET A 19 3.29 1.98 -11.39
CA MET A 19 3.98 1.05 -10.48
C MET A 19 3.53 1.23 -9.03
N ALA A 20 3.33 2.48 -8.57
CA ALA A 20 2.80 2.75 -7.24
C ALA A 20 1.38 2.21 -7.05
N ALA A 21 0.48 2.40 -8.03
CA ALA A 21 -0.87 1.85 -7.98
C ALA A 21 -0.87 0.32 -7.99
N LEU A 22 -0.05 -0.29 -8.85
CA LEU A 22 0.13 -1.74 -8.92
C LEU A 22 0.62 -2.33 -7.60
N THR A 23 1.45 -1.59 -6.85
CA THR A 23 1.96 -2.04 -5.56
C THR A 23 0.85 -2.31 -4.54
N HIS A 24 -0.19 -1.47 -4.51
CA HIS A 24 -1.36 -1.68 -3.66
C HIS A 24 -2.20 -2.87 -4.16
N VAL A 25 -2.38 -3.01 -5.47
CA VAL A 25 -3.08 -4.17 -6.06
C VAL A 25 -2.34 -5.48 -5.76
N LEU A 26 -1.01 -5.49 -5.85
CA LEU A 26 -0.19 -6.64 -5.47
C LEU A 26 -0.40 -7.01 -4.01
N ALA A 27 -0.55 -6.03 -3.11
CA ALA A 27 -0.78 -6.27 -1.70
C ALA A 27 -2.05 -7.11 -1.44
N LEU A 28 -3.11 -6.92 -2.25
CA LEU A 28 -4.36 -7.68 -2.14
C LEU A 28 -4.16 -9.17 -2.43
N PHE A 29 -3.36 -9.51 -3.44
CA PHE A 29 -3.21 -10.89 -3.93
C PHE A 29 -2.00 -11.63 -3.36
N THR A 30 -0.99 -10.89 -2.94
CA THR A 30 0.30 -11.45 -2.50
C THR A 30 0.62 -11.08 -1.06
N TRP A 31 -0.33 -10.47 -0.35
CA TRP A 31 -0.16 -9.97 1.01
C TRP A 31 1.07 -9.03 1.06
N VAL A 32 1.93 -9.15 2.07
CA VAL A 32 3.11 -8.28 2.22
C VAL A 32 4.20 -8.54 1.16
N VAL A 33 4.18 -9.69 0.48
CA VAL A 33 5.31 -10.13 -0.37
C VAL A 33 5.46 -9.27 -1.60
N GLY A 34 4.39 -9.02 -2.35
CA GLY A 34 4.43 -8.17 -3.55
C GLY A 34 4.92 -6.75 -3.27
N PRO A 35 4.32 -5.99 -2.33
CA PRO A 35 4.80 -4.66 -2.01
C PRO A 35 6.19 -4.66 -1.37
N LEU A 36 6.59 -5.71 -0.63
CA LEU A 36 7.97 -5.84 -0.13
C LEU A 36 8.99 -5.98 -1.27
N VAL A 37 8.68 -6.79 -2.28
CA VAL A 37 9.54 -6.89 -3.48
C VAL A 37 9.67 -5.53 -4.15
N VAL A 38 8.56 -4.81 -4.35
CA VAL A 38 8.60 -3.45 -4.93
C VAL A 38 9.44 -2.50 -4.07
N TYR A 39 9.21 -2.51 -2.76
CA TYR A 39 9.91 -1.65 -1.79
C TYR A 39 11.43 -1.83 -1.86
N VAL A 40 11.92 -3.07 -1.99
CA VAL A 40 13.35 -3.39 -2.04
C VAL A 40 13.96 -3.09 -3.41
N VAL A 41 13.22 -3.31 -4.50
CA VAL A 41 13.74 -3.22 -5.87
C VAL A 41 13.72 -1.80 -6.44
N THR A 42 12.74 -0.98 -6.05
CA THR A 42 12.59 0.36 -6.62
C THR A 42 13.58 1.36 -6.01
N ASP A 43 14.15 2.23 -6.86
CA ASP A 43 14.90 3.41 -6.41
C ASP A 43 14.04 4.68 -6.39
N ASP A 44 12.84 4.64 -7.00
CA ASP A 44 11.92 5.77 -6.99
C ASP A 44 11.29 5.97 -5.61
N ALA A 45 11.44 7.18 -5.06
CA ALA A 45 11.00 7.50 -3.70
C ALA A 45 9.48 7.41 -3.55
N PHE A 46 8.71 7.80 -4.57
CA PHE A 46 7.24 7.78 -4.53
C PHE A 46 6.70 6.35 -4.58
N VAL A 47 7.25 5.50 -5.45
CA VAL A 47 6.91 4.06 -5.49
C VAL A 47 7.30 3.40 -4.17
N LYS A 48 8.48 3.73 -3.62
CA LYS A 48 8.95 3.20 -2.34
C LYS A 48 8.05 3.60 -1.17
N GLU A 49 7.56 4.83 -1.13
CA GLU A 49 6.60 5.31 -0.13
C GLU A 49 5.25 4.58 -0.23
N ASN A 50 4.73 4.38 -1.44
CA ASN A 50 3.50 3.61 -1.65
C ASN A 50 3.67 2.14 -1.24
N ALA A 51 4.83 1.55 -1.53
CA ALA A 51 5.16 0.20 -1.11
C ALA A 51 5.24 0.07 0.42
N ARG A 52 5.86 1.04 1.11
CA ARG A 52 5.87 1.14 2.57
C ARG A 52 4.45 1.20 3.13
N ASN A 53 3.59 2.06 2.57
CA ASN A 53 2.20 2.19 3.01
C ASN A 53 1.41 0.89 2.86
N ALA A 54 1.58 0.19 1.74
CA ALA A 54 0.96 -1.12 1.50
C ALA A 54 1.46 -2.21 2.47
N ILE A 55 2.77 -2.25 2.75
CA ILE A 55 3.37 -3.18 3.72
C ILE A 55 2.81 -2.93 5.12
N ASN A 56 2.82 -1.68 5.57
CA ASN A 56 2.31 -1.29 6.88
C ASN A 56 0.83 -1.68 7.03
N TRP A 57 0.01 -1.42 6.00
CA TRP A 57 -1.39 -1.83 6.00
C TRP A 57 -1.56 -3.34 6.14
N GLN A 58 -0.87 -4.15 5.34
CA GLN A 58 -1.00 -5.61 5.39
C GLN A 58 -0.56 -6.18 6.74
N ILE A 59 0.45 -5.59 7.40
CA ILE A 59 0.86 -5.97 8.75
C ILE A 59 -0.27 -5.67 9.75
N TRP A 60 -0.80 -4.44 9.77
CA TRP A 60 -1.86 -4.06 10.71
C TRP A 60 -3.18 -4.78 10.44
N PHE A 61 -3.56 -4.94 9.18
CA PHE A 61 -4.71 -5.76 8.76
C PHE A 61 -4.58 -7.21 9.26
N THR A 62 -3.38 -7.78 9.22
CA THR A 62 -3.12 -9.12 9.78
C THR A 62 -3.35 -9.14 11.29
N VAL A 63 -2.88 -8.13 12.02
CA VAL A 63 -3.13 -8.00 13.47
C VAL A 63 -4.63 -7.91 13.76
N TYR A 64 -5.38 -7.08 13.03
CA TYR A 64 -6.84 -6.97 13.18
C TYR A 64 -7.55 -8.28 12.88
N SER A 65 -7.11 -8.98 11.84
CA SER A 65 -7.66 -10.28 11.44
C SER A 65 -7.38 -11.37 12.48
N LEU A 66 -6.21 -11.37 13.11
CA LEU A 66 -5.88 -12.30 14.20
C LEU A 66 -6.74 -12.05 15.44
N ILE A 67 -6.97 -10.78 15.81
CA ILE A 67 -7.89 -10.43 16.90
C ILE A 67 -9.31 -10.91 16.57
N ALA A 68 -9.80 -10.63 15.35
CA ALA A 68 -11.10 -11.08 14.90
C ALA A 68 -11.22 -12.61 14.87
N LEU A 69 -10.16 -13.33 14.51
CA LEU A 69 -10.10 -14.78 14.53
C LEU A 69 -10.27 -15.34 15.94
N VAL A 70 -9.62 -14.75 16.95
CA VAL A 70 -9.82 -15.14 18.36
C VAL A 70 -11.27 -14.87 18.79
N LEU A 71 -11.86 -13.75 18.35
CA LEU A 71 -13.26 -13.41 18.63
C LEU A 71 -14.28 -14.35 17.97
N VAL A 72 -13.87 -15.22 17.04
CA VAL A 72 -14.75 -16.28 16.49
C VAL A 72 -15.19 -17.24 17.59
N LEU A 73 -14.35 -17.48 18.61
CA LEU A 73 -14.68 -18.37 19.74
C LEU A 73 -15.93 -17.93 20.52
N VAL A 74 -16.26 -16.62 20.48
CA VAL A 74 -17.45 -16.03 21.10
C VAL A 74 -18.49 -15.57 20.07
N GLY A 75 -18.36 -16.01 18.81
CA GLY A 75 -19.28 -15.73 17.71
C GLY A 75 -19.10 -14.37 17.01
N ILE A 76 -18.56 -13.35 17.69
CA ILE A 76 -18.39 -11.99 17.15
C ILE A 76 -17.48 -11.98 15.92
N GLY A 77 -16.43 -12.79 15.92
CA GLY A 77 -15.47 -12.88 14.82
C GLY A 77 -16.08 -13.27 13.48
N LEU A 78 -17.21 -14.00 13.48
CA LEU A 78 -17.88 -14.43 12.25
C LEU A 78 -18.40 -13.25 11.41
N LEU A 79 -18.79 -12.15 12.06
CA LEU A 79 -19.19 -10.91 11.38
C LEU A 79 -18.00 -9.97 11.17
N ALA A 80 -17.04 -9.95 12.09
CA ALA A 80 -15.88 -9.06 12.00
C ALA A 80 -14.95 -9.40 10.82
N LEU A 81 -14.68 -10.68 10.57
CA LEU A 81 -13.79 -11.12 9.48
C LEU A 81 -14.26 -10.69 8.07
N PRO A 82 -15.52 -10.91 7.65
CA PRO A 82 -15.97 -10.43 6.34
C PRO A 82 -15.98 -8.91 6.24
N VAL A 83 -16.30 -8.19 7.33
CA VAL A 83 -16.22 -6.72 7.36
C VAL A 83 -14.78 -6.25 7.16
N LEU A 84 -13.81 -6.88 7.84
CA LEU A 84 -12.39 -6.58 7.66
C LEU A 84 -11.94 -6.83 6.21
N GLY A 85 -12.36 -7.93 5.59
CA GLY A 85 -12.03 -8.20 4.17
C GLY A 85 -12.58 -7.15 3.21
N ILE A 86 -13.76 -6.60 3.48
CA ILE A 86 -14.33 -5.48 2.71
C ILE A 86 -13.50 -4.21 2.94
N VAL A 87 -13.15 -3.91 4.20
CA VAL A 87 -12.32 -2.73 4.54
C VAL A 87 -10.96 -2.79 3.85
N ASP A 88 -10.30 -3.96 3.86
CA ASP A 88 -9.02 -4.20 3.16
C ASP A 88 -9.13 -3.92 1.67
N THR A 89 -10.13 -4.52 1.01
CA THR A 89 -10.36 -4.31 -0.42
C THR A 89 -10.62 -2.84 -0.75
N VAL A 90 -11.49 -2.17 0.02
CA VAL A 90 -11.84 -0.76 -0.21
C VAL A 90 -10.63 0.15 -0.02
N PHE A 91 -9.85 -0.06 1.05
CA PHE A 91 -8.68 0.76 1.32
C PHE A 91 -7.59 0.58 0.26
N ILE A 92 -7.36 -0.66 -0.19
CA ILE A 92 -6.42 -0.93 -1.29
C ILE A 92 -6.86 -0.22 -2.57
N VAL A 93 -8.15 -0.25 -2.91
CA VAL A 93 -8.67 0.47 -4.08
C VAL A 93 -8.46 1.98 -3.96
N ILE A 94 -8.75 2.56 -2.78
CA ILE A 94 -8.52 3.99 -2.53
C ILE A 94 -7.04 4.34 -2.69
N ALA A 95 -6.16 3.54 -2.09
CA ALA A 95 -4.72 3.76 -2.15
C ALA A 95 -4.19 3.65 -3.59
N ALA A 96 -4.67 2.66 -4.36
CA ALA A 96 -4.30 2.48 -5.77
C ALA A 96 -4.75 3.65 -6.64
N VAL A 97 -6.00 4.13 -6.47
CA VAL A 97 -6.51 5.30 -7.20
C VAL A 97 -5.70 6.54 -6.84
N LYS A 98 -5.47 6.80 -5.55
CA LYS A 98 -4.65 7.95 -5.12
C LYS A 98 -3.22 7.89 -5.63
N ALA A 99 -2.60 6.71 -5.62
CA ALA A 99 -1.27 6.50 -6.18
C ALA A 99 -1.25 6.78 -7.70
N SER A 100 -2.31 6.42 -8.42
CA SER A 100 -2.45 6.74 -9.85
C SER A 100 -2.59 8.25 -10.11
N ASP A 101 -3.15 8.99 -9.16
CA ASP A 101 -3.23 10.46 -9.17
C ASP A 101 -1.94 11.15 -8.65
N GLY A 102 -0.92 10.38 -8.28
CA GLY A 102 0.35 10.90 -7.75
C GLY A 102 0.35 11.24 -6.26
N GLU A 103 -0.65 10.77 -5.49
CA GLU A 103 -0.74 10.94 -4.04
C GLU A 103 -0.37 9.64 -3.30
N ALA A 104 0.68 9.70 -2.46
CA ALA A 104 1.03 8.59 -1.58
C ALA A 104 0.09 8.57 -0.37
N TRP A 105 -0.93 7.71 -0.42
CA TRP A 105 -1.94 7.65 0.63
C TRP A 105 -1.55 6.72 1.77
N SER A 106 -1.62 7.23 3.00
CA SER A 106 -1.47 6.43 4.21
C SER A 106 -2.80 5.81 4.62
N TYR A 107 -2.79 4.51 4.88
CA TYR A 107 -3.97 3.78 5.30
C TYR A 107 -4.41 4.24 6.70
N PRO A 108 -5.71 4.53 6.93
CA PRO A 108 -6.24 4.85 8.25
C PRO A 108 -5.97 3.69 9.22
N LEU A 109 -5.87 4.02 10.52
CA LEU A 109 -5.62 3.03 11.57
C LEU A 109 -4.35 2.19 11.33
N THR A 110 -3.35 2.79 10.68
CA THR A 110 -2.06 2.16 10.42
C THR A 110 -0.98 3.03 11.03
N ILE A 111 -0.09 2.40 11.79
CA ILE A 111 1.11 3.05 12.32
C ILE A 111 2.29 2.64 11.44
N ASP A 112 3.18 3.57 11.15
CA ASP A 112 4.41 3.28 10.41
C ASP A 112 5.34 2.42 11.27
N VAL A 113 5.66 1.23 10.78
CA VAL A 113 6.54 0.26 11.46
C VAL A 113 7.85 0.00 10.71
N LEU A 114 7.98 0.52 9.49
CA LEU A 114 9.13 0.31 8.62
C LEU A 114 10.04 1.56 8.61
#